data_AF-A0A3M6ZT94-F1
#
_entry.id   AF-A0A3M6ZT94-F1
#
_cell.length_a   1.000
_cell.length_b   1.000
_cell.length_c   1.000
_cell.angle_alpha   90.00
_cell.angle_beta   90.00
_cell.angle_gamma   90.00
#
_symmetry.space_group_name_H-M   'P 1'
#
loop_
_entity.id
_entity.type
_entity.pdbx_description
1 polymer ?
#
loop_
_entity_poly.entity_id
_entity_poly.type
_entity_poly.pdbx_seq_one_letter_code
_entity_poly.pdbx_strand_id
1 'polypeptide(L)'
;MGGGPAKEHILCLLPYPEPKEIVQSLRQKFPNIDITYHEVRFSLDAEQQRQDLAKLPKSIWHDVTILYTLFSLPASLSDVPNLRLVQLASAGSNQVQNHPIYTDSDIPISTASGIHGPQIAEWCVMTALVQSHKYNQLHDLQKQHKWGDKKSTADDFHNVHDM
;
A
#
# COMPACT_ATOMS: atom_id res chain seq x y z
N MET A 1 -30.41 -28.36 7.46
CA MET A 1 -29.24 -28.24 6.56
C MET A 1 -28.36 -27.13 7.14
N GLY A 2 -27.07 -27.42 7.33
CA GLY A 2 -26.20 -26.84 8.37
C GLY A 2 -26.05 -25.32 8.39
N GLY A 3 -26.43 -24.70 9.51
CA GLY A 3 -26.21 -23.30 9.84
C GLY A 3 -25.01 -23.11 10.76
N GLY A 4 -23.81 -23.51 10.29
CA GLY A 4 -22.57 -23.02 10.91
C GLY A 4 -22.38 -21.54 10.58
N PRO A 5 -21.66 -20.76 11.41
CA PRO A 5 -21.33 -19.38 11.06
C PRO A 5 -20.63 -19.33 9.70
N ALA A 6 -20.97 -18.34 8.86
CA ALA A 6 -20.31 -18.13 7.59
C ALA A 6 -18.80 -18.03 7.82
N LYS A 7 -18.04 -18.94 7.20
CA LYS A 7 -16.59 -18.97 7.34
C LYS A 7 -16.03 -17.84 6.47
N GLU A 8 -15.53 -16.80 7.12
CA GLU A 8 -14.92 -15.67 6.42
C GLU A 8 -13.50 -16.05 6.03
N HIS A 9 -13.13 -15.72 4.79
CA HIS A 9 -11.77 -15.86 4.29
C HIS A 9 -11.26 -14.52 3.79
N ILE A 10 -10.20 -14.03 4.44
CA ILE A 10 -9.46 -12.84 4.04
C ILE A 10 -8.25 -13.27 3.23
N LEU A 11 -8.16 -12.76 1.99
CA LEU A 11 -6.98 -12.88 1.15
C LEU A 11 -6.21 -11.55 1.18
N CYS A 12 -4.99 -11.59 1.70
CA CYS A 12 -4.07 -10.46 1.73
C CYS A 12 -3.03 -10.59 0.61
N LEU A 13 -3.02 -9.63 -0.33
CA LEU A 13 -2.07 -9.54 -1.44
C LEU A 13 -1.32 -8.21 -1.36
N LEU A 14 -0.11 -8.22 -0.77
CA LEU A 14 0.68 -7.01 -0.56
C LEU A 14 2.14 -7.20 -0.99
N PRO A 15 2.86 -6.13 -1.36
CA PRO A 15 4.27 -6.17 -1.76
C PRO A 15 5.24 -6.14 -0.60
N TYR A 16 4.86 -6.81 0.48
CA TYR A 16 5.61 -6.88 1.72
C TYR A 16 5.53 -8.32 2.26
N PRO A 17 6.56 -8.79 2.97
CA PRO A 17 6.51 -10.09 3.64
C PRO A 17 5.36 -10.12 4.68
N GLU A 18 4.80 -11.32 4.92
CA GLU A 18 3.73 -11.50 5.89
C GLU A 18 4.17 -10.97 7.28
N PRO A 19 3.41 -10.02 7.87
CA PRO A 19 3.69 -9.55 9.23
C PRO A 19 3.23 -10.61 10.23
N LYS A 20 4.05 -11.66 10.41
CA LYS A 20 3.68 -12.91 11.11
C LYS A 20 3.08 -12.68 12.49
N GLU A 21 3.61 -11.76 13.28
CA GLU A 21 3.12 -11.45 14.63
C GLU A 21 1.70 -10.88 14.60
N ILE A 22 1.44 -9.93 13.70
CA ILE A 22 0.11 -9.32 13.53
C ILE A 22 -0.88 -10.37 13.02
N VAL A 23 -0.51 -11.12 11.98
CA VAL A 23 -1.40 -12.14 11.42
C VAL A 23 -1.69 -13.25 12.43
N GLN A 24 -0.71 -13.66 13.22
CA GLN A 24 -0.92 -14.63 14.30
C GLN A 24 -1.87 -14.09 15.38
N SER A 25 -1.71 -12.83 15.80
CA SER A 25 -2.63 -12.19 16.74
C SER A 25 -4.06 -12.11 16.19
N LEU A 26 -4.22 -11.80 14.89
CA LEU A 26 -5.53 -11.79 14.24
C LEU A 26 -6.16 -13.19 14.20
N ARG A 27 -5.40 -14.22 13.84
CA ARG A 27 -5.87 -15.63 13.84
C ARG A 27 -6.31 -16.08 15.24
N GLN A 28 -5.59 -15.67 16.30
CA GLN A 28 -5.96 -15.97 17.68
C GLN A 28 -7.23 -15.22 18.12
N LYS A 29 -7.36 -13.95 17.74
CA LYS A 29 -8.50 -13.11 18.11
C LYS A 29 -9.78 -13.46 17.34
N PHE A 30 -9.63 -13.94 16.10
CA PHE A 30 -10.73 -14.25 15.20
C PHE A 30 -10.62 -15.69 14.65
N PRO A 31 -10.85 -16.72 15.49
CA PRO A 31 -10.64 -18.12 15.10
C PRO A 31 -11.58 -18.63 14.01
N ASN A 32 -12.66 -17.90 13.72
CA ASN A 32 -13.62 -18.23 12.67
C ASN A 32 -13.29 -17.55 11.32
N ILE A 33 -12.19 -16.81 11.24
CA ILE A 33 -11.71 -16.13 10.04
C ILE A 33 -10.43 -16.81 9.56
N ASP A 34 -10.47 -17.36 8.36
CA ASP A 34 -9.28 -17.81 7.66
C ASP A 34 -8.55 -16.61 7.07
N ILE A 35 -7.23 -16.54 7.27
CA ILE A 35 -6.39 -15.48 6.72
C ILE A 35 -5.29 -16.12 5.89
N THR A 36 -5.32 -15.87 4.58
CA THR A 36 -4.27 -16.25 3.64
C THR A 36 -3.50 -15.01 3.24
N TYR A 37 -2.18 -15.06 3.38
CA TYR A 37 -1.30 -13.97 2.97
C TYR A 37 -0.38 -14.46 1.86
N HIS A 38 -0.35 -13.70 0.75
CA HIS A 38 0.64 -13.91 -0.31
C HIS A 38 1.35 -12.58 -0.57
N GLU A 39 2.68 -12.62 -0.45
CA GLU A 39 3.51 -11.53 -0.94
C GLU A 39 3.45 -11.51 -2.47
N VAL A 40 3.05 -10.37 -3.02
CA VAL A 40 2.96 -10.14 -4.47
C VAL A 40 3.97 -9.08 -4.86
N ARG A 41 4.46 -9.09 -6.10
CA ARG A 41 5.38 -8.05 -6.54
C ARG A 41 4.66 -6.72 -6.73
N PHE A 42 5.28 -5.61 -6.32
CA PHE A 42 4.83 -4.29 -6.75
C PHE A 42 5.18 -4.07 -8.23
N SER A 43 4.16 -3.97 -9.09
CA SER A 43 4.31 -3.71 -10.52
C SER A 43 3.17 -2.81 -11.00
N LEU A 44 3.50 -1.79 -11.78
CA LEU A 44 2.50 -0.98 -12.51
C LEU A 44 2.21 -1.54 -13.92
N ASP A 45 2.94 -2.58 -14.33
CA ASP A 45 2.67 -3.33 -15.56
C ASP A 45 1.55 -4.34 -15.31
N ALA A 46 0.41 -4.12 -15.98
CA ALA A 46 -0.80 -4.91 -15.84
C ALA A 46 -0.64 -6.36 -16.34
N GLU A 47 0.18 -6.61 -17.36
CA GLU A 47 0.40 -7.95 -17.89
C GLU A 47 1.28 -8.76 -16.94
N GLN A 48 2.37 -8.16 -16.45
CA GLN A 48 3.22 -8.80 -15.44
C GLN A 48 2.43 -9.13 -14.17
N GLN A 49 1.58 -8.19 -13.72
CA GLN A 49 0.73 -8.41 -12.56
C GLN A 49 -0.24 -9.58 -12.79
N ARG A 50 -0.87 -9.66 -13.97
CA ARG A 50 -1.76 -10.77 -14.33
C ARG A 50 -1.04 -12.11 -14.28
N GLN A 51 0.18 -12.19 -14.83
CA GLN A 51 0.99 -13.40 -14.82
C GLN A 51 1.37 -13.83 -13.41
N ASP A 52 1.69 -12.88 -12.54
CA ASP A 52 2.03 -13.18 -11.15
C ASP A 52 0.81 -13.67 -10.36
N LEU A 53 -0.36 -13.07 -10.56
CA LEU A 53 -1.60 -13.51 -9.92
C LEU A 53 -2.11 -14.86 -10.45
N ALA A 54 -1.82 -15.19 -11.72
CA ALA A 54 -2.14 -16.49 -12.29
C ALA A 54 -1.34 -17.66 -11.67
N LYS A 55 -0.24 -17.37 -10.96
CA LYS A 55 0.53 -18.38 -10.21
C LYS A 55 -0.12 -18.74 -8.88
N LEU A 56 -1.05 -17.94 -8.38
CA LEU A 56 -1.78 -18.23 -7.14
C LEU A 56 -2.76 -19.40 -7.37
N PRO A 57 -2.96 -20.30 -6.38
CA PRO A 57 -3.89 -21.40 -6.53
C PRO A 57 -5.32 -20.90 -6.81
N LYS A 58 -5.99 -21.38 -7.86
CA LYS A 58 -7.34 -20.89 -8.21
C LYS A 58 -8.37 -21.04 -7.08
N SER A 59 -8.20 -22.05 -6.22
CA SER A 59 -9.09 -22.29 -5.08
C SER A 59 -9.10 -21.14 -4.08
N ILE A 60 -8.00 -20.39 -3.92
CA ILE A 60 -7.95 -19.28 -2.95
C ILE A 60 -8.86 -18.12 -3.34
N TRP A 61 -9.13 -17.95 -4.65
CA TRP A 61 -10.04 -16.92 -5.15
C TRP A 61 -11.50 -17.33 -4.99
N HIS A 62 -11.80 -18.63 -5.09
CA HIS A 62 -13.19 -19.10 -5.01
C HIS A 62 -13.80 -18.87 -3.62
N ASP A 63 -13.03 -19.14 -2.57
CA ASP A 63 -13.50 -19.08 -1.17
C ASP A 63 -13.37 -17.69 -0.55
N VAL A 64 -12.71 -16.74 -1.23
CA VAL A 64 -12.43 -15.41 -0.68
C VAL A 64 -13.72 -14.62 -0.45
N THR A 65 -13.83 -14.04 0.73
CA THR A 65 -14.95 -13.15 1.11
C THR A 65 -14.50 -11.70 1.23
N ILE A 66 -13.25 -11.46 1.63
CA ILE A 66 -12.65 -10.13 1.77
C ILE A 66 -11.28 -10.14 1.09
N LEU A 67 -11.07 -9.22 0.16
CA LEU A 67 -9.79 -9.01 -0.51
C LEU A 67 -9.09 -7.79 0.10
N TYR A 68 -7.90 -7.97 0.67
CA TYR A 68 -7.05 -6.89 1.14
C TYR A 68 -5.83 -6.74 0.23
N THR A 69 -5.73 -5.62 -0.50
CA THR A 69 -4.76 -5.48 -1.59
C THR A 69 -4.37 -4.02 -1.84
N LEU A 70 -3.32 -3.74 -2.60
CA LEU A 70 -3.13 -2.40 -3.18
C LEU A 70 -3.92 -2.24 -4.48
N PHE A 71 -3.71 -3.17 -5.42
CA PHE A 71 -4.38 -3.18 -6.73
C PHE A 71 -4.28 -4.56 -7.42
N SER A 72 -3.94 -5.62 -6.67
CA SER A 72 -3.96 -7.01 -7.15
C SER A 72 -5.37 -7.57 -7.08
N LEU A 73 -6.01 -7.73 -8.24
CA LEU A 73 -7.42 -8.07 -8.40
C LEU A 73 -7.60 -9.40 -9.16
N PRO A 74 -8.72 -10.10 -8.97
CA PRO A 74 -9.00 -11.35 -9.69
C PRO A 74 -9.08 -11.11 -11.20
N ALA A 75 -8.72 -12.12 -12.00
CA ALA A 75 -8.75 -12.00 -13.46
C ALA A 75 -10.18 -11.82 -14.01
N SER A 76 -11.17 -12.43 -13.34
CA SER A 76 -12.60 -12.31 -13.66
C SER A 76 -13.43 -12.28 -12.38
N LEU A 77 -14.60 -11.63 -12.43
CA LEU A 77 -15.59 -11.66 -11.35
C LEU A 77 -16.09 -13.09 -11.06
N SER A 78 -16.10 -13.96 -12.08
CA SER A 78 -16.47 -15.37 -11.92
C SER A 78 -15.52 -16.18 -11.05
N ASP A 79 -14.28 -15.71 -10.87
CA ASP A 79 -13.29 -16.40 -10.04
C ASP A 79 -13.52 -16.19 -8.54
N VAL A 80 -14.33 -15.18 -8.17
CA VAL A 80 -14.55 -14.70 -6.81
C VAL A 80 -16.05 -14.63 -6.43
N PRO A 81 -16.80 -15.73 -6.54
CA PRO A 81 -18.27 -15.71 -6.35
C PRO A 81 -18.72 -15.33 -4.94
N ASN A 82 -17.83 -15.44 -3.94
CA ASN A 82 -18.13 -15.15 -2.54
C ASN A 82 -17.60 -13.78 -2.07
N LEU A 83 -16.88 -13.05 -2.94
CA LEU A 83 -16.24 -11.79 -2.58
C LEU A 83 -17.29 -10.71 -2.35
N ARG A 84 -17.25 -10.11 -1.16
CA ARG A 84 -18.23 -9.11 -0.71
C ARG A 84 -17.60 -7.81 -0.22
N LEU A 85 -16.28 -7.72 -0.17
CA LEU A 85 -15.55 -6.50 0.21
C LEU A 85 -14.14 -6.50 -0.38
N VAL A 86 -13.76 -5.38 -0.98
CA VAL A 86 -12.36 -5.06 -1.27
C VAL A 86 -11.91 -3.95 -0.33
N GLN A 87 -10.83 -4.19 0.41
CA GLN A 87 -10.13 -3.18 1.18
C GLN A 87 -8.81 -2.86 0.49
N LEU A 88 -8.66 -1.62 0.04
CA LEU A 88 -7.40 -1.13 -0.46
C LEU A 88 -6.48 -0.72 0.69
N ALA A 89 -5.22 -1.14 0.61
CA ALA A 89 -4.13 -0.73 1.50
C ALA A 89 -3.53 0.65 1.12
N SER A 90 -4.23 1.38 0.25
CA SER A 90 -3.91 2.73 -0.22
C SER A 90 -5.03 3.69 0.12
N ALA A 91 -4.73 4.99 0.18
CA ALA A 91 -5.76 6.03 0.27
C ALA A 91 -6.50 6.25 -1.07
N GLY A 92 -5.79 6.15 -2.20
CA GLY A 92 -6.33 6.33 -3.55
C GLY A 92 -6.72 5.02 -4.23
N SER A 93 -7.57 5.11 -5.25
CA SER A 93 -8.14 3.96 -5.99
C SER A 93 -7.93 4.03 -7.51
N ASN A 94 -7.15 4.98 -8.03
CA ASN A 94 -6.99 5.23 -9.47
C ASN A 94 -6.62 3.97 -10.28
N GLN A 95 -5.82 3.10 -9.69
CA GLN A 95 -5.26 1.90 -10.30
C GLN A 95 -6.31 0.80 -10.50
N VAL A 96 -7.42 0.85 -9.76
CA VAL A 96 -8.48 -0.16 -9.82
C VAL A 96 -9.74 0.34 -10.54
N GLN A 97 -9.83 1.64 -10.86
CA GLN A 97 -11.03 2.26 -11.41
C GLN A 97 -11.48 1.72 -12.78
N ASN A 98 -10.56 1.17 -13.57
CA ASN A 98 -10.87 0.58 -14.88
C ASN A 98 -11.11 -0.94 -14.82
N HIS A 99 -11.04 -1.55 -13.63
CA HIS A 99 -11.21 -2.98 -13.48
C HIS A 99 -12.70 -3.35 -13.35
N PRO A 100 -13.17 -4.50 -13.89
CA PRO A 100 -14.56 -4.96 -13.76
C PRO A 100 -15.10 -5.02 -12.33
N ILE A 101 -14.22 -5.19 -11.34
CA ILE A 101 -14.62 -5.12 -9.92
C ILE A 101 -15.12 -3.74 -9.51
N TYR A 102 -14.61 -2.69 -10.14
CA TYR A 102 -14.99 -1.31 -9.92
C TYR A 102 -16.14 -0.88 -10.84
N THR A 103 -16.13 -1.34 -12.11
CA THR A 103 -17.08 -0.87 -13.13
C THR A 103 -18.34 -1.72 -13.24
N ASP A 104 -18.24 -3.03 -13.01
CA ASP A 104 -19.25 -4.02 -13.41
C ASP A 104 -19.74 -4.87 -12.22
N SER A 105 -19.48 -4.46 -10.98
CA SER A 105 -19.86 -5.21 -9.77
C SER A 105 -20.38 -4.29 -8.66
N ASP A 106 -21.26 -4.84 -7.81
CA ASP A 106 -21.77 -4.17 -6.61
C ASP A 106 -20.89 -4.43 -5.36
N ILE A 107 -19.70 -5.00 -5.55
CA ILE A 107 -18.78 -5.31 -4.44
C ILE A 107 -18.24 -3.99 -3.88
N PRO A 108 -18.47 -3.66 -2.59
CA PRO A 108 -17.97 -2.43 -2.01
C PRO A 108 -16.45 -2.40 -2.00
N ILE A 109 -15.88 -1.27 -2.40
CA ILE A 109 -14.45 -0.98 -2.35
C ILE A 109 -14.21 0.12 -1.31
N SER A 110 -13.36 -0.18 -0.34
CA SER A 110 -12.94 0.72 0.72
C SER A 110 -11.46 1.03 0.60
N THR A 111 -11.03 2.15 1.17
CA THR A 111 -9.62 2.61 1.13
C THR A 111 -9.10 2.85 2.54
N ALA A 112 -7.78 2.97 2.67
CA ALA A 112 -7.12 3.36 3.91
C ALA A 112 -7.02 4.88 4.06
N SER A 113 -7.99 5.65 3.52
CA SER A 113 -7.96 7.11 3.60
C SER A 113 -7.96 7.59 5.06
N GLY A 114 -7.20 8.66 5.33
CA GLY A 114 -7.10 9.27 6.66
C GLY A 114 -5.94 8.77 7.54
N ILE A 115 -5.40 7.55 7.32
CA ILE A 115 -4.33 7.01 8.19
C ILE A 115 -2.94 7.61 7.93
N HIS A 116 -2.75 8.21 6.76
CA HIS A 116 -1.46 8.73 6.28
C HIS A 116 -1.31 10.25 6.44
N GLY A 117 -2.37 10.95 6.88
CA GLY A 117 -2.42 12.41 6.92
C GLY A 117 -1.26 13.04 7.70
N PRO A 118 -1.04 12.66 8.97
CA PRO A 118 0.06 13.19 9.78
C PRO A 118 1.44 12.96 9.13
N GLN A 119 1.70 11.74 8.66
CA GLN A 119 2.99 11.35 8.07
C GLN A 119 3.28 12.11 6.77
N ILE A 120 2.26 12.34 5.93
CA ILE A 120 2.40 13.15 4.71
C ILE A 120 2.64 14.62 5.07
N ALA A 121 1.92 15.16 6.06
CA ALA A 121 2.09 16.54 6.50
C ALA A 121 3.51 16.78 7.05
N GLU A 122 4.00 15.86 7.90
CA GLU A 122 5.37 15.87 8.42
C GLU A 122 6.39 15.82 7.28
N TRP A 123 6.19 14.92 6.32
CA TRP A 123 7.07 14.82 5.15
C TRP A 123 7.09 16.10 4.32
N CYS A 124 5.93 16.73 4.08
CA CYS A 124 5.83 17.99 3.33
C CYS A 124 6.59 19.13 4.04
N VAL A 125 6.36 19.32 5.33
CA VAL A 125 7.04 20.36 6.12
C VAL A 125 8.54 20.10 6.16
N MET A 126 8.96 18.87 6.41
CA MET A 126 10.38 18.51 6.44
C MET A 126 11.05 18.71 5.09
N THR A 127 10.40 18.32 4.00
CA THR A 127 10.93 18.50 2.64
C THR A 127 11.08 20.00 2.31
N ALA A 128 10.11 20.82 2.70
CA ALA A 128 10.19 22.27 2.57
C ALA A 128 11.36 22.87 3.36
N LEU A 129 11.58 22.43 4.60
CA LEU A 129 12.72 22.86 5.42
C LEU A 129 14.05 22.41 4.82
N VAL A 130 14.16 21.14 4.40
CA VAL A 130 15.36 20.60 3.74
C VAL A 130 15.76 21.44 2.53
N GLN A 131 14.77 21.87 1.73
CA GLN A 131 15.00 22.68 0.54
C GLN A 131 15.32 24.15 0.86
N SER A 132 14.56 24.78 1.75
CA SER A 132 14.72 26.20 2.11
C SER A 132 15.98 26.46 2.92
N HIS A 133 16.36 25.53 3.80
CA HIS A 133 17.51 25.66 4.70
C HIS A 133 18.79 24.99 4.16
N LYS A 134 18.80 24.59 2.89
CA LYS A 134 19.97 24.00 2.19
C LYS A 134 20.56 22.78 2.92
N TYR A 135 19.73 22.01 3.62
CA TYR A 135 20.18 20.94 4.51
C TYR A 135 21.08 19.93 3.79
N ASN A 136 20.68 19.46 2.60
CA ASN A 136 21.46 18.46 1.85
C ASN A 136 22.88 18.95 1.51
N GLN A 137 23.00 20.21 1.12
CA GLN A 137 24.30 20.82 0.79
C GLN A 137 25.19 20.97 2.03
N LEU A 138 24.63 21.45 3.14
CA LEU A 138 25.35 21.59 4.41
C LEU A 138 25.80 20.22 4.94
N HIS A 139 24.93 19.21 4.83
CA HIS A 139 25.23 17.83 5.20
C HIS A 139 26.38 17.23 4.36
N ASP A 140 26.44 17.52 3.06
CA ASP A 140 27.54 17.05 2.21
C ASP A 140 28.86 17.79 2.49
N LEU A 141 28.82 19.09 2.81
CA LEU A 141 29.99 19.84 3.28
C LEU A 141 30.51 19.31 4.62
N GLN A 142 29.59 18.99 5.55
CA GLN A 142 29.92 18.37 6.83
C GLN A 142 30.66 17.04 6.63
N LYS A 143 30.16 16.16 5.74
CA LYS A 143 30.83 14.90 5.40
C LYS A 143 32.23 15.10 4.82
N GLN A 144 32.46 16.21 4.13
CA GLN A 144 33.78 16.58 3.59
C GLN A 144 34.67 17.30 4.61
N HIS A 145 34.20 17.52 5.84
CA HIS A 145 34.86 18.35 6.85
C HIS A 145 35.18 19.77 6.35
N LYS A 146 34.32 20.33 5.50
CA LYS A 146 34.47 21.68 4.95
C LYS A 146 33.45 22.63 5.56
N TRP A 147 33.89 23.85 5.83
CA TRP A 147 33.00 24.98 6.05
C TRP A 147 32.71 25.64 4.69
N GLY A 148 31.44 25.97 4.41
CA GLY A 148 31.05 26.61 3.15
C GLY A 148 31.66 28.01 2.96
N ASP A 149 31.91 28.41 1.71
CA ASP A 149 32.53 29.71 1.40
C ASP A 149 31.49 30.82 1.23
N LYS A 150 31.63 31.88 2.02
CA LYS A 150 30.74 33.06 2.02
C LYS A 150 30.73 33.84 0.70
N LYS A 151 31.71 33.63 -0.19
CA LYS A 151 31.87 34.43 -1.42
C LYS A 151 31.29 33.78 -2.68
N SER A 152 30.83 32.54 -2.60
CA SER A 152 30.23 31.86 -3.75
C SER A 152 28.78 32.31 -3.92
N THR A 153 28.47 33.02 -5.02
CA THR A 153 27.10 33.40 -5.38
C THR A 153 26.23 32.21 -5.80
N ALA A 154 26.85 31.05 -6.03
CA ALA A 154 26.16 29.79 -6.27
C ALA A 154 25.76 29.07 -4.96
N ASP A 155 26.36 29.46 -3.83
CA ASP A 155 26.32 28.73 -2.56
C ASP A 155 26.02 29.65 -1.36
N ASP A 156 25.08 30.59 -1.49
CA ASP A 156 24.67 31.42 -0.34
C ASP A 156 23.73 30.65 0.60
N PHE A 157 24.29 29.71 1.34
CA PHE A 157 23.65 29.06 2.50
C PHE A 157 23.74 29.91 3.78
N HIS A 158 24.20 31.16 3.69
CA HIS A 158 24.26 32.08 4.82
C HIS A 158 22.99 32.94 4.94
N ASN A 159 22.23 33.09 3.85
CA ASN A 159 20.91 33.71 3.84
C ASN A 159 19.83 32.66 3.58
N VAL A 160 19.36 32.03 4.65
CA VAL A 160 18.14 31.20 4.62
C VAL A 160 16.97 32.04 5.12
N HIS A 161 15.83 31.91 4.45
CA HIS A 161 14.58 32.55 4.84
C HIS A 161 13.55 31.46 5.09
N ASP A 162 12.83 31.59 6.21
CA ASP A 162 11.65 30.80 6.46
C ASP A 162 10.55 31.19 5.48
N MET A 163 9.70 30.23 5.11
CA MET A 163 8.51 30.47 4.28
C MET A 163 7.42 31.22 5.05
#